data_AF-A0A820M5T2-F1
#
_entry.id   AF-A0A820M5T2-F1
#
_cell.length_a   1.000
_cell.length_b   1.000
_cell.length_c   1.000
_cell.angle_alpha   90.00
_cell.angle_beta   90.00
_cell.angle_gamma   90.00
#
_symmetry.space_group_name_H-M   'P 1'
#
loop_
_entity.id
_entity.type
_entity.pdbx_description
1 polymer ?
#
loop_
_entity_poly.entity_id
_entity_poly.type
_entity_poly.pdbx_seq_one_letter_code
_entity_poly.pdbx_strand_id
1 'polypeptide(L)'
;MGSPFTLTLANIFMWKWEKNAICGAIGPYEIYGRYIDDIFFTFNEPKTKIEAVIKKANDFHPNIKLEANIGSCVSFLDLLINNKNGILYTSVHHKPAAEPCVVPFISDHPRHVFSNIIQAALLRAVRYSSTSDIFEKERRAIRLMLLYNGYPSRYIDTQFRKFFGRSISKSSMLPFIANENQFLVMRNTLLPKLTVKERETQHRIAAVPFHEEIDHRNTEEKTARITTIFKRKKPNKFTKTLFLHYTHEQRLHTLKRAIHKIFSEIFHDTIATDLRLIVGHRNHRNTGHELVQKRPHPTMLKPTPLP
;
A
#
# COMPACT_ATOMS: atom_id res chain seq x y z
N MET A 1 -14.13 0.12 -4.78
CA MET A 1 -13.72 1.11 -3.74
C MET A 1 -12.96 2.23 -4.43
N GLY A 2 -13.52 3.44 -4.45
CA GLY A 2 -12.89 4.68 -4.94
C GLY A 2 -12.66 4.79 -6.45
N SER A 3 -12.90 5.97 -7.03
CA SER A 3 -12.35 6.28 -8.35
C SER A 3 -10.82 6.26 -8.26
N PRO A 4 -10.08 5.65 -9.21
CA PRO A 4 -8.61 5.61 -9.18
C PRO A 4 -7.99 7.01 -9.12
N PHE A 5 -8.72 8.03 -9.55
CA PHE A 5 -8.29 9.43 -9.50
C PHE A 5 -8.39 10.07 -8.11
N THR A 6 -9.32 9.62 -7.25
CA THR A 6 -9.57 10.24 -5.94
C THR A 6 -8.36 10.13 -5.02
N LEU A 7 -7.69 8.97 -5.01
CA LEU A 7 -6.49 8.77 -4.19
C LEU A 7 -5.33 9.66 -4.66
N THR A 8 -5.20 9.86 -5.97
CA THR A 8 -4.19 10.76 -6.54
C THR A 8 -4.45 12.20 -6.12
N LEU A 9 -5.69 12.68 -6.22
CA LEU A 9 -6.06 14.02 -5.76
C LEU A 9 -5.80 14.21 -4.26
N ALA A 10 -6.19 13.23 -3.44
CA ALA A 10 -5.93 13.26 -2.00
C ALA A 10 -4.44 13.37 -1.70
N ASN A 11 -3.59 12.58 -2.38
CA ASN A 11 -2.14 12.64 -2.21
C ASN A 11 -1.53 13.98 -2.65
N ILE A 12 -1.99 14.56 -3.76
CA ILE A 12 -1.52 15.89 -4.22
C ILE A 12 -1.89 16.97 -3.21
N PHE A 13 -3.13 16.93 -2.73
CA PHE A 13 -3.60 17.88 -1.71
C PHE A 13 -2.78 17.74 -0.42
N MET A 14 -2.63 16.51 0.10
CA MET A 14 -1.87 16.25 1.33
C MET A 14 -0.41 16.67 1.20
N TRP A 15 0.23 16.43 0.06
CA TRP A 15 1.58 16.92 -0.21
C TRP A 15 1.69 18.45 -0.13
N LYS A 16 0.75 19.18 -0.74
CA LYS A 16 0.72 20.66 -0.69
C LYS A 16 0.47 21.15 0.73
N TRP A 17 -0.40 20.48 1.47
CA TRP A 17 -0.70 20.78 2.86
C TRP A 17 0.54 20.56 3.75
N GLU A 18 1.19 19.39 3.66
CA GLU A 18 2.40 19.01 4.39
C GLU A 18 3.54 20.01 4.20
N LYS A 19 3.77 20.41 2.94
CA LYS A 19 4.84 21.34 2.57
C LYS A 19 4.76 22.64 3.37
N ASN A 20 3.55 23.12 3.61
CA ASN A 20 3.31 24.38 4.32
C ASN A 20 3.13 24.19 5.83
N ALA A 21 2.49 23.09 6.24
CA ALA A 21 2.10 22.86 7.62
C ALA A 21 3.23 22.25 8.47
N ILE A 22 4.01 21.30 7.93
CA ILE A 22 4.91 20.45 8.73
C ILE A 22 6.35 20.43 8.18
N CYS A 23 6.57 20.44 6.86
CA CYS A 23 7.91 20.23 6.29
C CYS A 23 8.96 21.25 6.76
N GLY A 24 8.57 22.51 7.02
CA GLY A 24 9.50 23.53 7.53
C GLY A 24 9.93 23.31 8.98
N ALA A 25 9.26 22.42 9.72
CA ALA A 25 9.55 22.13 11.12
C ALA A 25 10.33 20.81 11.32
N ILE A 26 10.39 19.96 10.30
CA ILE A 26 11.11 18.69 10.35
C ILE A 26 12.56 18.98 9.92
N GLY A 27 13.51 18.72 10.81
CA GLY A 27 14.92 18.87 10.49
C GLY A 27 15.45 17.80 9.51
N PRO A 28 16.73 17.91 9.13
CA PRO A 28 17.36 17.01 8.16
C PRO A 28 17.71 15.63 8.71
N TYR A 29 17.68 15.44 10.04
CA TYR A 29 18.06 14.17 10.70
C TYR A 29 16.86 13.38 11.19
N GLU A 30 15.65 13.87 10.91
CA GLU A 30 14.40 13.23 11.24
C GLU A 30 13.98 12.26 10.14
N ILE A 31 13.48 11.11 10.55
CA ILE A 31 12.74 10.21 9.66
C ILE A 31 11.37 10.83 9.46
N TYR A 32 10.90 10.91 8.21
CA TYR A 32 9.54 11.26 7.86
C TYR A 32 8.96 10.23 6.90
N GLY A 33 7.74 9.76 7.19
CA GLY A 33 7.00 8.84 6.35
C GLY A 33 5.52 9.18 6.38
N ARG A 34 4.87 9.05 5.23
CA ARG A 34 3.42 9.18 5.11
C ARG A 34 2.84 8.02 4.34
N TYR A 35 1.74 7.47 4.84
CA TYR A 35 0.90 6.52 4.14
C TYR A 35 -0.52 7.06 4.07
N ILE A 36 -0.88 7.61 2.90
CA ILE A 36 -2.18 8.27 2.66
C ILE A 36 -2.38 9.41 3.66
N ASP A 37 -3.15 9.16 4.73
CA ASP A 37 -3.52 10.06 5.82
C ASP A 37 -2.71 9.85 7.10
N ASP A 38 -2.04 8.70 7.25
CA ASP A 38 -1.18 8.41 8.40
C ASP A 38 0.21 9.03 8.21
N ILE A 39 0.67 9.82 9.18
CA ILE A 39 2.00 10.44 9.19
C ILE A 39 2.81 9.90 10.37
N PHE A 40 4.07 9.55 10.12
CA PHE A 40 5.05 9.21 11.13
C PHE A 40 6.30 10.04 10.94
N PHE A 41 6.82 10.60 12.02
CA PHE A 41 8.15 11.20 12.01
C PHE A 41 8.83 11.12 13.36
N THR A 42 10.15 11.12 13.36
CA THR A 42 10.95 11.31 14.58
C THR A 42 11.17 12.80 14.81
N PHE A 43 11.45 13.21 16.04
CA PHE A 43 11.69 14.61 16.36
C PHE A 43 12.73 14.70 17.48
N ASN A 44 13.83 15.41 17.23
CA ASN A 44 14.98 15.48 18.14
C ASN A 44 14.98 16.73 19.03
N GLU A 45 13.86 17.47 19.02
CA GLU A 45 13.67 18.73 19.70
C GLU A 45 12.65 18.57 20.86
N PRO A 46 12.59 19.52 21.81
CA PRO A 46 11.70 19.42 22.97
C PRO A 46 10.23 19.19 22.59
N LYS A 47 9.51 18.45 23.45
CA LYS A 47 8.08 18.14 23.27
C LYS A 47 7.22 19.38 23.02
N THR A 48 7.56 20.51 23.65
CA THR A 48 6.84 21.78 23.48
C THR A 48 6.89 22.31 22.04
N LYS A 49 8.01 22.10 21.32
CA LYS A 49 8.12 22.51 19.92
C LYS A 49 7.25 21.64 19.01
N ILE A 50 7.22 20.33 19.19
CA ILE A 50 6.36 19.45 18.38
C ILE A 50 4.87 19.71 18.64
N GLU A 51 4.48 19.96 19.89
CA GLU A 51 3.10 20.36 20.22
C GLU A 51 2.71 21.68 19.52
N ALA A 52 3.64 22.65 19.45
CA ALA A 52 3.42 23.89 18.71
C ALA A 52 3.29 23.66 17.18
N VAL A 53 4.09 22.75 16.62
CA VAL A 53 4.01 22.36 15.20
C VAL A 53 2.66 21.70 14.90
N ILE A 54 2.21 20.77 15.74
CA ILE A 54 0.91 20.10 15.58
C ILE A 54 -0.24 21.12 15.67
N LYS A 55 -0.16 22.06 16.63
CA LYS A 55 -1.15 23.13 16.75
C LYS A 55 -1.20 23.98 15.47
N LYS A 56 -0.04 24.45 14.98
CA LYS A 56 0.05 25.21 13.73
C LYS A 56 -0.51 24.43 12.54
N ALA A 57 -0.22 23.14 12.44
CA ALA A 57 -0.75 22.28 11.38
C ALA A 57 -2.28 22.14 11.46
N ASN A 58 -2.83 22.00 12.67
CA ASN A 58 -4.28 21.93 12.91
C ASN A 58 -5.01 23.25 12.66
N ASP A 59 -4.31 24.37 12.73
CA ASP A 59 -4.85 25.70 12.43
C ASP A 59 -4.75 26.04 10.94
N PHE A 60 -3.93 25.30 10.17
CA PHE A 60 -3.70 25.59 8.76
C PHE A 60 -4.92 25.34 7.86
N HIS A 61 -5.77 24.38 8.20
CA HIS A 61 -6.97 24.09 7.41
C HIS A 61 -8.14 23.70 8.31
N PRO A 62 -9.33 24.33 8.15
CA PRO A 62 -10.46 24.14 9.08
C PRO A 62 -10.96 22.70 9.12
N ASN A 63 -10.86 21.98 8.01
CA ASN A 63 -11.40 20.62 7.88
C ASN A 63 -10.34 19.51 8.07
N ILE A 64 -9.10 19.85 8.43
CA ILE A 64 -8.04 18.86 8.65
C ILE A 64 -7.54 18.99 10.08
N LYS A 65 -7.66 17.91 10.83
CA LYS A 65 -7.18 17.81 12.21
C LYS A 65 -6.32 16.57 12.34
N LEU A 66 -5.09 16.78 12.77
CA LEU A 66 -4.17 15.75 13.19
C LEU A 66 -4.46 15.36 14.63
N GLU A 67 -4.66 14.07 14.83
CA GLU A 67 -4.58 13.42 16.14
C GLU A 67 -3.16 12.88 16.29
N ALA A 68 -2.39 13.44 17.23
CA ALA A 68 -0.99 13.09 17.40
C ALA A 68 -0.79 12.20 18.63
N ASN A 69 -0.10 11.07 18.44
CA ASN A 69 0.43 10.25 19.52
C ASN A 69 1.94 10.47 19.63
N ILE A 70 2.37 11.14 20.71
CA ILE A 70 3.77 11.52 20.92
C ILE A 70 4.32 10.70 22.08
N GLY A 71 5.36 9.91 21.81
CA GLY A 71 6.02 9.13 22.85
C GLY A 71 7.24 8.38 22.34
N SER A 72 7.92 7.68 23.25
CA SER A 72 9.02 6.77 22.91
C SER A 72 8.53 5.47 22.27
N CYS A 73 7.24 5.15 22.37
CA CYS A 73 6.64 3.97 21.78
C CYS A 73 5.35 4.37 21.05
N VAL A 74 5.30 4.20 19.74
CA VAL A 74 4.15 4.56 18.90
C VAL A 74 3.88 3.48 17.87
N SER A 75 2.62 3.32 17.49
CA SER A 75 2.24 2.48 16.36
C SER A 75 2.13 3.31 15.09
N PHE A 76 2.54 2.74 13.97
CA PHE A 76 2.36 3.29 12.63
C PHE A 76 2.04 2.15 11.67
N LEU A 77 0.83 2.13 11.10
CA LEU A 77 0.31 1.00 10.34
C LEU A 77 0.39 -0.30 11.17
N ASP A 78 1.04 -1.33 10.62
CA ASP A 78 1.25 -2.64 11.26
C ASP A 78 2.55 -2.70 12.09
N LEU A 79 3.24 -1.58 12.32
CA LEU A 79 4.48 -1.49 13.08
C LEU A 79 4.26 -0.87 14.45
N LEU A 80 4.88 -1.48 15.47
CA LEU A 80 5.09 -0.86 16.77
C LEU A 80 6.56 -0.47 16.86
N ILE A 81 6.81 0.83 16.99
CA ILE A 81 8.13 1.45 16.92
C ILE A 81 8.48 1.95 18.33
N ASN A 82 9.57 1.43 18.88
CA ASN A 82 10.07 1.78 20.20
C ASN A 82 11.45 2.42 20.08
N ASN A 83 11.55 3.68 20.49
CA ASN A 83 12.79 4.43 20.58
C ASN A 83 13.47 4.16 21.94
N LYS A 84 14.64 3.55 21.89
CA LYS A 84 15.53 3.39 23.04
C LYS A 84 16.79 4.21 22.80
N ASN A 85 16.86 5.38 23.43
CA ASN A 85 18.03 6.27 23.40
C ASN A 85 18.52 6.60 21.98
N GLY A 86 17.61 6.89 21.06
CA GLY A 86 17.92 7.24 19.67
C GLY A 86 17.96 6.05 18.71
N ILE A 87 17.90 4.81 19.22
CA ILE A 87 17.84 3.60 18.41
C ILE A 87 16.40 3.12 18.30
N LEU A 88 15.88 3.01 17.07
CA LEU A 88 14.53 2.53 16.81
C LEU A 88 14.49 1.00 16.70
N TYR A 89 13.69 0.39 17.56
CA TYR A 89 13.35 -1.02 17.50
C TYR A 89 11.92 -1.19 17.00
N THR A 90 11.72 -2.06 16.02
CA THR A 90 10.41 -2.33 15.45
C THR A 90 9.93 -3.73 15.80
N SER A 91 8.61 -3.87 15.91
CA SER A 91 7.89 -5.12 16.10
C SER A 91 6.54 -5.05 15.38
N VAL A 92 5.85 -6.18 15.27
CA VAL A 92 4.49 -6.21 14.73
C VAL A 92 3.54 -5.57 15.73
N HIS A 93 2.74 -4.61 15.28
CA HIS A 93 1.68 -4.04 16.10
C HIS A 93 0.44 -4.94 16.07
N HIS A 94 -0.08 -5.26 17.25
CA HIS A 94 -1.37 -5.92 17.44
C HIS A 94 -2.31 -4.95 18.17
N LYS A 95 -3.50 -4.73 17.62
CA LYS A 95 -4.50 -3.90 18.29
C LYS A 95 -4.95 -4.61 19.58
N PRO A 96 -4.96 -3.94 20.74
CA PRO A 96 -5.29 -4.59 22.03
C PRO A 96 -6.64 -5.31 22.04
N ALA A 97 -7.62 -4.78 21.31
CA ALA A 97 -8.98 -5.34 21.23
C ALA A 97 -9.20 -6.25 20.00
N ALA A 98 -8.19 -6.46 19.15
CA ALA A 98 -8.36 -7.34 18.00
C ALA A 98 -8.19 -8.79 18.43
N GLU A 99 -9.26 -9.58 18.25
CA GLU A 99 -9.13 -11.02 18.33
C GLU A 99 -8.15 -11.52 17.25
N PRO A 100 -7.33 -12.54 17.55
CA PRO A 100 -6.41 -13.14 16.60
C PRO A 100 -7.18 -14.05 15.62
N CYS A 101 -8.13 -13.47 14.89
CA CYS A 101 -9.00 -14.18 13.97
C CYS A 101 -8.37 -14.22 12.57
N VAL A 102 -8.16 -15.43 12.08
CA VAL A 102 -7.85 -15.69 10.67
C VAL A 102 -8.88 -16.66 10.13
N VAL A 103 -8.85 -16.92 8.83
CA VAL A 103 -9.75 -17.88 8.19
C VAL A 103 -9.68 -19.24 8.91
N PRO A 104 -10.78 -19.72 9.54
CA PRO A 104 -10.76 -20.97 10.30
C PRO A 104 -10.41 -22.16 9.41
N PHE A 105 -9.61 -23.11 9.89
CA PHE A 105 -9.10 -24.20 9.04
C PHE A 105 -10.19 -25.14 8.48
N ILE A 106 -11.35 -25.19 9.13
CA ILE A 106 -12.52 -25.99 8.72
C ILE A 106 -13.35 -25.35 7.61
N SER A 107 -13.08 -24.09 7.26
CA SER A 107 -13.80 -23.37 6.21
C SER A 107 -13.49 -23.92 4.81
N ASP A 108 -14.44 -23.76 3.89
CA ASP A 108 -14.32 -24.24 2.50
C ASP A 108 -13.50 -23.27 1.63
N HIS A 109 -12.23 -23.11 1.98
CA HIS A 109 -11.28 -22.34 1.18
C HIS A 109 -10.21 -23.24 0.56
N PRO A 110 -9.69 -22.88 -0.62
CA PRO A 110 -8.58 -23.59 -1.23
C PRO A 110 -7.36 -23.66 -0.31
N ARG A 111 -6.62 -24.79 -0.35
CA ARG A 111 -5.43 -25.01 0.51
C ARG A 111 -4.36 -23.93 0.42
N HIS A 112 -4.26 -23.26 -0.72
CA HIS A 112 -3.30 -22.16 -0.91
C HIS A 112 -3.63 -20.94 -0.04
N VAL A 113 -4.90 -20.68 0.29
CA VAL A 113 -5.32 -19.56 1.16
C VAL A 113 -4.74 -19.75 2.56
N PHE A 114 -4.96 -20.92 3.16
CA PHE A 114 -4.40 -21.27 4.48
C PHE A 114 -2.88 -21.19 4.51
N SER A 115 -2.23 -21.70 3.45
CA SER A 115 -0.78 -21.60 3.30
C SER A 115 -0.34 -20.14 3.24
N ASN A 116 -1.00 -19.30 2.43
CA ASN A 116 -0.63 -17.90 2.24
C ASN A 116 -0.79 -17.07 3.50
N ILE A 117 -1.82 -17.33 4.33
CA ILE A 117 -1.98 -16.68 5.64
C ILE A 117 -0.74 -16.89 6.50
N ILE A 118 -0.26 -18.14 6.58
CA ILE A 118 0.93 -18.48 7.38
C ILE A 118 2.19 -17.84 6.78
N GLN A 119 2.38 -17.94 5.47
CA GLN A 119 3.57 -17.38 4.81
C GLN A 119 3.62 -15.85 4.93
N ALA A 120 2.47 -15.17 4.79
CA ALA A 120 2.37 -13.72 4.92
C ALA A 120 2.62 -13.27 6.36
N ALA A 121 2.04 -13.96 7.36
CA ALA A 121 2.26 -13.66 8.77
C ALA A 121 3.75 -13.82 9.16
N LEU A 122 4.39 -14.91 8.73
CA LEU A 122 5.82 -15.13 8.97
C LEU A 122 6.69 -14.10 8.25
N LEU A 123 6.38 -13.77 6.99
CA LEU A 123 7.12 -12.74 6.25
C LEU A 123 7.03 -11.37 6.96
N ARG A 124 5.84 -11.01 7.43
CA ARG A 124 5.59 -9.80 8.21
C ARG A 124 6.41 -9.79 9.49
N ALA A 125 6.37 -10.89 10.26
CA ALA A 125 7.14 -11.04 11.48
C ALA A 125 8.64 -10.83 11.26
N VAL A 126 9.22 -11.42 10.21
CA VAL A 126 10.64 -11.25 9.88
C VAL A 126 10.98 -9.80 9.54
N ARG A 127 10.18 -9.16 8.68
CA ARG A 127 10.47 -7.80 8.23
C ARG A 127 10.37 -6.79 9.36
N TYR A 128 9.34 -6.94 10.18
CA TYR A 128 8.96 -5.92 11.16
C TYR A 128 9.72 -6.05 12.47
N SER A 129 10.32 -7.21 12.77
CA SER A 129 11.09 -7.41 13.99
C SER A 129 12.53 -6.91 13.83
N SER A 130 12.99 -6.05 14.74
CA SER A 130 14.38 -5.59 14.75
C SER A 130 15.38 -6.61 15.29
N THR A 131 14.93 -7.52 16.17
CA THR A 131 15.80 -8.53 16.81
C THR A 131 15.20 -9.93 16.71
N SER A 132 16.04 -10.94 16.88
CA SER A 132 15.62 -12.35 16.92
C SER A 132 14.64 -12.65 18.07
N ASP A 133 14.83 -12.04 19.24
CA ASP A 133 13.92 -12.19 20.38
C ASP A 133 12.52 -11.65 20.10
N ILE A 134 12.44 -10.47 19.44
CA ILE A 134 11.16 -9.87 19.04
C ILE A 134 10.48 -10.76 18.01
N PHE A 135 11.23 -11.23 17.01
CA PHE A 135 10.74 -12.16 16.01
C PHE A 135 10.22 -13.45 16.62
N GLU A 136 10.93 -14.00 17.59
CA GLU A 136 10.58 -15.26 18.22
C GLU A 136 9.28 -15.16 19.02
N LYS A 137 9.08 -14.04 19.73
CA LYS A 137 7.80 -13.75 20.40
C LYS A 137 6.65 -13.69 19.39
N GLU A 138 6.84 -12.98 18.28
CA GLU A 138 5.83 -12.89 17.23
C GLU A 138 5.57 -14.25 16.57
N ARG A 139 6.60 -15.06 16.33
CA ARG A 139 6.47 -16.42 15.77
C ARG A 139 5.59 -17.30 16.66
N ARG A 140 5.76 -17.22 17.98
CA ARG A 140 4.93 -17.95 18.94
C ARG A 140 3.50 -17.42 18.93
N ALA A 141 3.31 -16.10 18.88
CA ALA A 141 1.98 -15.50 18.76
C ALA A 141 1.24 -15.97 17.49
N ILE A 142 1.93 -16.01 16.35
CA ILE A 142 1.40 -16.56 15.09
C ILE A 142 1.01 -18.03 15.25
N ARG A 143 1.84 -18.85 15.89
CA ARG A 143 1.51 -20.27 16.14
C ARG A 143 0.24 -20.39 16.99
N LEU A 144 0.14 -19.63 18.07
CA LEU A 144 -1.03 -19.63 18.95
C LEU A 144 -2.29 -19.18 18.21
N MET A 145 -2.21 -18.11 17.43
CA MET A 145 -3.29 -17.65 16.54
C MET A 145 -3.75 -18.77 15.61
N LEU A 146 -2.85 -19.47 14.93
CA LEU A 146 -3.22 -20.56 14.02
C LEU A 146 -3.90 -21.73 14.74
N LEU A 147 -3.37 -22.13 15.90
CA LEU A 147 -3.99 -23.18 16.73
C LEU A 147 -5.38 -22.79 17.19
N TYR A 148 -5.56 -21.53 17.62
CA TYR A 148 -6.84 -20.97 18.04
C TYR A 148 -7.88 -21.03 16.89
N ASN A 149 -7.45 -20.84 15.64
CA ASN A 149 -8.31 -20.93 14.45
C ASN A 149 -8.40 -22.36 13.87
N GLY A 150 -8.03 -23.38 14.65
CA GLY A 150 -8.23 -24.80 14.31
C GLY A 150 -7.22 -25.40 13.32
N TYR A 151 -6.09 -24.74 13.06
CA TYR A 151 -5.08 -25.29 12.15
C TYR A 151 -4.37 -26.49 12.80
N PRO A 152 -4.26 -27.66 12.13
CA PRO A 152 -3.57 -28.81 12.68
C PRO A 152 -2.09 -28.52 12.92
N SER A 153 -1.57 -28.89 14.11
CA SER A 153 -0.18 -28.66 14.50
C SER A 153 0.83 -29.14 13.44
N ARG A 154 0.63 -30.36 12.89
CA ARG A 154 1.47 -30.92 11.81
C ARG A 154 1.46 -30.06 10.53
N TYR A 155 0.33 -29.45 10.21
CA TYR A 155 0.21 -28.55 9.06
C TYR A 155 1.01 -27.27 9.31
N ILE A 156 0.87 -26.67 10.50
CA ILE A 156 1.64 -25.48 10.91
C ILE A 156 3.14 -25.76 10.81
N ASP A 157 3.61 -26.85 11.40
CA ASP A 157 5.03 -27.24 11.41
C ASP A 157 5.58 -27.42 9.99
N THR A 158 4.77 -28.00 9.12
CA THR A 158 5.12 -28.18 7.70
C THR A 158 5.24 -26.84 6.98
N GLN A 159 4.34 -25.88 7.24
CA GLN A 159 4.40 -24.56 6.62
C GLN A 159 5.54 -23.70 7.16
N PHE A 160 5.84 -23.81 8.45
CA PHE A 160 6.98 -23.14 9.08
C PHE A 160 8.28 -23.67 8.46
N ARG A 161 8.46 -25.00 8.39
CA ARG A 161 9.62 -25.61 7.72
C ARG A 161 9.76 -25.17 6.27
N LYS A 162 8.66 -25.08 5.51
CA LYS A 162 8.68 -24.56 4.13
C LYS A 162 9.13 -23.11 4.04
N PHE A 163 8.69 -22.25 4.97
CA PHE A 163 9.10 -20.84 4.99
C PHE A 163 10.60 -20.70 5.32
N PHE A 164 11.06 -21.37 6.38
CA PHE A 164 12.45 -21.28 6.82
C PHE A 164 13.43 -21.98 5.87
N GLY A 165 13.06 -23.15 5.31
CA GLY A 165 13.92 -23.86 4.35
C GLY A 165 14.10 -23.15 3.01
N ARG A 166 13.26 -22.16 2.69
CA ARG A 166 13.47 -21.26 1.54
C ARG A 166 14.47 -20.13 1.83
N SER A 167 14.62 -19.78 3.11
CA SER A 167 15.33 -18.58 3.55
C SER A 167 16.66 -18.89 4.24
N ILE A 168 16.81 -20.09 4.79
CA ILE A 168 17.99 -20.64 5.47
C ILE A 168 18.51 -21.81 4.61
N SER A 169 19.82 -21.91 4.43
CA SER A 169 20.46 -22.94 3.59
C SER A 169 19.94 -24.37 3.90
N LYS A 170 19.80 -25.18 2.84
CA LYS A 170 19.26 -26.56 2.87
C LYS A 170 20.01 -27.52 3.79
N SER A 171 21.21 -27.14 4.25
CA SER A 171 22.10 -27.97 5.06
C SER A 171 21.71 -28.05 6.54
N SER A 172 20.83 -27.18 7.05
CA SER A 172 20.44 -27.18 8.46
C SER A 172 19.12 -27.95 8.67
N MET A 173 19.20 -29.09 9.38
CA MET A 173 18.05 -29.94 9.70
C MET A 173 17.11 -29.37 10.78
N LEU A 174 17.29 -28.10 11.20
CA LEU A 174 16.46 -27.47 12.22
C LEU A 174 15.89 -26.14 11.72
N PRO A 175 14.55 -25.95 11.70
CA PRO A 175 13.89 -24.70 11.32
C PRO A 175 13.92 -23.66 12.46
N PHE A 176 14.99 -23.67 13.26
CA PHE A 176 15.12 -22.79 14.41
C PHE A 176 16.18 -21.73 14.12
N ILE A 177 15.78 -20.47 14.25
CA ILE A 177 16.71 -19.35 14.24
C ILE A 177 17.34 -19.34 15.62
N ALA A 178 18.56 -19.87 15.71
CA ALA A 178 19.23 -20.12 16.98
C ALA A 178 19.92 -18.88 17.54
N ASN A 179 20.22 -17.89 16.69
CA ASN A 179 20.94 -16.69 17.07
C ASN A 179 20.57 -15.48 16.22
N GLU A 180 20.94 -14.30 16.72
CA GLU A 180 20.71 -13.00 16.08
C GLU A 180 21.31 -12.94 14.66
N ASN A 181 22.50 -13.52 14.45
CA ASN A 181 23.17 -13.49 13.15
C ASN A 181 22.35 -14.24 12.08
N GLN A 182 21.83 -15.41 12.39
CA GLN A 182 20.96 -16.17 11.49
C GLN A 182 19.67 -15.41 11.18
N PHE A 183 19.09 -14.75 12.19
CA PHE A 183 17.93 -13.89 11.99
C PHE A 183 18.24 -12.75 11.02
N LEU A 184 19.34 -12.02 11.24
CA LEU A 184 19.73 -10.89 10.41
C LEU A 184 20.02 -11.30 8.97
N VAL A 185 20.69 -12.43 8.74
CA VAL A 185 20.91 -12.96 7.38
C VAL A 185 19.59 -13.24 6.67
N MET A 186 18.66 -13.91 7.36
CA MET A 186 17.33 -14.19 6.81
C MET A 186 16.56 -12.89 6.54
N ARG A 187 16.58 -11.95 7.49
CA ARG A 187 15.89 -10.66 7.39
C ARG A 187 16.43 -9.85 6.21
N ASN A 188 17.74 -9.70 6.08
CA ASN A 188 18.37 -8.98 4.98
C ASN A 188 18.07 -9.64 3.62
N THR A 189 17.88 -10.96 3.58
CA THR A 189 17.48 -11.68 2.37
C THR A 189 16.00 -11.44 2.00
N LEU A 190 15.12 -11.22 2.98
CA LEU A 190 13.66 -11.12 2.78
C LEU A 190 13.14 -9.67 2.74
N LEU A 191 13.86 -8.71 3.33
CA LEU A 191 13.53 -7.29 3.30
C LEU A 191 13.37 -6.74 1.87
N PRO A 192 14.33 -6.92 0.93
CA PRO A 192 14.22 -6.32 -0.41
C PRO A 192 13.26 -7.07 -1.34
N LYS A 193 12.84 -8.29 -0.98
CA LYS A 193 12.04 -9.14 -1.88
C LYS A 193 10.59 -8.69 -1.93
N LEU A 194 10.22 -7.88 -2.90
CA LEU A 194 8.82 -7.46 -3.11
C LEU A 194 7.83 -8.64 -3.00
N THR A 195 6.74 -8.41 -2.29
CA THR A 195 5.57 -9.30 -2.28
C THR A 195 4.99 -9.42 -3.69
N VAL A 196 4.19 -10.45 -3.96
CA VAL A 196 3.57 -10.63 -5.29
C VAL A 196 2.81 -9.37 -5.72
N LYS A 197 2.03 -8.78 -4.81
CA LYS A 197 1.26 -7.57 -5.06
C LYS A 197 2.13 -6.33 -5.31
N GLU A 198 3.24 -6.19 -4.56
CA GLU A 198 4.23 -5.14 -4.78
C GLU A 198 4.90 -5.30 -6.16
N ARG A 199 5.29 -6.51 -6.54
CA ARG A 199 5.85 -6.80 -7.89
C ARG A 199 4.87 -6.46 -8.99
N GLU A 200 3.62 -6.89 -8.86
CA GLU A 200 2.58 -6.56 -9.84
C GLU A 200 2.39 -5.05 -9.98
N THR A 201 2.45 -4.31 -8.87
CA THR A 201 2.32 -2.85 -8.87
C THR A 201 3.53 -2.21 -9.53
N GLN A 202 4.75 -2.64 -9.20
CA GLN A 202 5.97 -2.15 -9.83
C GLN A 202 6.02 -2.46 -11.33
N HIS A 203 5.61 -3.67 -11.75
CA HIS A 203 5.49 -4.02 -13.16
C HIS A 203 4.46 -3.14 -13.89
N ARG A 204 3.33 -2.80 -13.25
CA ARG A 204 2.37 -1.85 -13.81
C ARG A 204 2.95 -0.44 -13.95
N ILE A 205 3.68 0.05 -12.94
CA ILE A 205 4.33 1.37 -12.96
C ILE A 205 5.41 1.41 -14.06
N ALA A 206 6.28 0.41 -14.13
CA ALA A 206 7.34 0.31 -15.13
C ALA A 206 6.81 0.14 -16.56
N ALA A 207 5.58 -0.35 -16.73
CA ALA A 207 4.90 -0.46 -18.02
C ALA A 207 4.28 0.88 -18.49
N VAL A 208 4.26 1.92 -17.66
CA VAL A 208 3.86 3.27 -18.06
C VAL A 208 5.04 3.92 -18.80
N PRO A 209 4.91 4.34 -20.07
CA PRO A 209 5.99 4.97 -20.81
C PRO A 209 6.46 6.24 -20.10
N PHE A 210 7.74 6.29 -19.75
CA PHE A 210 8.41 7.50 -19.28
C PHE A 210 8.60 8.41 -20.50
N HIS A 211 7.96 9.59 -20.50
CA HIS A 211 8.34 10.64 -21.44
C HIS A 211 9.53 11.38 -20.82
N GLU A 212 10.74 11.09 -21.30
CA GLU A 212 11.91 11.93 -21.02
C GLU A 212 11.65 13.33 -21.60
N GLU A 213 11.89 14.36 -20.80
CA GLU A 213 12.09 15.73 -21.28
C GLU A 213 13.27 15.70 -22.25
N ILE A 214 13.00 16.00 -23.52
CA ILE A 214 14.03 16.11 -24.55
C ILE A 214 14.77 17.42 -24.30
N ASP A 215 15.99 17.32 -23.75
CA ASP A 215 16.96 18.40 -23.78
C ASP A 215 17.46 18.58 -25.22
N HIS A 216 17.09 19.69 -25.83
CA HIS A 216 17.53 20.06 -27.18
C HIS A 216 18.97 20.57 -27.12
N ARG A 217 19.95 19.67 -27.18
CA ARG A 217 21.30 19.95 -27.72
C ARG A 217 22.09 18.64 -27.90
N ASN A 218 22.56 18.44 -29.13
CA ASN A 218 23.49 17.40 -29.60
C ASN A 218 22.86 16.04 -29.98
N THR A 219 22.23 16.01 -31.16
CA THR A 219 21.93 14.75 -31.86
C THR A 219 22.66 14.77 -33.19
N GLU A 220 23.76 14.03 -33.32
CA GLU A 220 24.18 13.53 -34.65
C GLU A 220 25.10 12.29 -34.69
N GLU A 221 25.40 11.59 -33.58
CA GLU A 221 26.34 10.43 -33.66
C GLU A 221 25.92 9.11 -33.02
N LYS A 222 24.71 8.96 -32.47
CA LYS A 222 24.31 7.70 -31.78
C LYS A 222 23.13 6.94 -32.37
N THR A 223 22.65 7.30 -33.55
CA THR A 223 21.46 6.67 -34.18
C THR A 223 21.76 5.39 -35.00
N ALA A 224 23.00 4.90 -35.05
CA ALA A 224 23.35 3.76 -35.93
C ALA A 224 23.41 2.37 -35.27
N ARG A 225 23.25 2.23 -33.93
CA ARG A 225 23.54 0.94 -33.25
C ARG A 225 22.40 0.25 -32.49
N ILE A 226 21.15 0.73 -32.55
CA ILE A 226 20.03 0.10 -31.79
C ILE A 226 18.90 -0.39 -32.73
N THR A 227 19.20 -0.66 -34.00
CA THR A 227 18.15 -0.96 -35.00
C THR A 227 17.81 -2.44 -35.18
N THR A 228 18.29 -3.37 -34.34
CA THR A 228 18.14 -4.82 -34.66
C THR A 228 17.32 -5.68 -33.70
N ILE A 229 16.72 -5.18 -32.61
CA ILE A 229 15.85 -6.02 -31.78
C ILE A 229 14.62 -5.27 -31.24
N PHE A 230 13.75 -4.76 -32.10
CA PHE A 230 12.35 -4.51 -31.73
C PHE A 230 11.44 -4.72 -32.95
N LYS A 231 10.67 -5.81 -32.93
CA LYS A 231 9.54 -6.01 -33.86
C LYS A 231 8.61 -4.81 -33.74
N ARG A 232 8.53 -4.02 -34.82
CA ARG A 232 7.63 -2.86 -34.98
C ARG A 232 6.19 -3.22 -34.60
N LYS A 233 5.72 -2.74 -33.43
CA LYS A 233 4.28 -2.50 -33.21
C LYS A 233 3.91 -1.22 -33.95
N LYS A 234 2.81 -1.24 -34.72
CA LYS A 234 2.29 -0.06 -35.44
C LYS A 234 2.13 1.13 -34.47
N PRO A 235 2.47 2.37 -34.88
CA PRO A 235 2.34 3.54 -34.02
C PRO A 235 0.87 3.74 -33.63
N ASN A 236 0.60 3.82 -32.33
CA ASN A 236 -0.74 3.92 -31.78
C ASN A 236 -1.30 5.32 -32.07
N LYS A 237 -2.45 5.43 -32.75
CA LYS A 237 -3.05 6.69 -33.22
C LYS A 237 -3.56 7.64 -32.10
N PHE A 238 -3.33 7.30 -30.83
CA PHE A 238 -3.93 7.96 -29.66
C PHE A 238 -2.90 8.59 -28.70
N THR A 239 -1.64 8.72 -29.09
CA THR A 239 -0.57 9.21 -28.20
C THR A 239 -0.77 10.65 -27.70
N LYS A 240 -1.65 11.44 -28.34
CA LYS A 240 -1.98 12.81 -27.94
C LYS A 240 -3.43 12.99 -27.46
N THR A 241 -4.10 11.95 -26.96
CA THR A 241 -5.52 12.06 -26.55
C THR A 241 -5.76 11.45 -25.18
N LEU A 242 -6.30 12.26 -24.25
CA LEU A 242 -6.65 11.85 -22.89
C LEU A 242 -8.16 11.63 -22.81
N PHE A 243 -8.60 10.39 -22.57
CA PHE A 243 -10.01 10.06 -22.40
C PHE A 243 -10.37 10.02 -20.92
N LEU A 244 -11.34 10.85 -20.52
CA LEU A 244 -11.88 10.85 -19.16
C LEU A 244 -13.38 10.53 -19.21
N HIS A 245 -13.76 9.41 -18.61
CA HIS A 245 -15.15 8.97 -18.54
C HIS A 245 -15.69 9.08 -17.11
N TYR A 246 -16.91 9.59 -16.96
CA TYR A 246 -17.64 9.57 -15.70
C TYR A 246 -19.04 8.97 -15.87
N THR A 247 -19.63 8.46 -14.80
CA THR A 247 -21.02 8.00 -14.78
C THR A 247 -21.94 9.21 -14.78
N HIS A 248 -22.91 9.26 -15.69
CA HIS A 248 -23.82 10.40 -15.76
C HIS A 248 -24.80 10.39 -14.58
N GLU A 249 -24.83 11.48 -13.83
CA GLU A 249 -25.86 11.79 -12.86
C GLU A 249 -26.35 13.22 -13.11
N GLN A 250 -27.66 13.50 -12.90
CA GLN A 250 -28.22 14.84 -13.14
C GLN A 250 -27.47 15.96 -12.39
N ARG A 251 -27.03 15.68 -11.15
CA ARG A 251 -26.23 16.64 -10.35
C ARG A 251 -24.84 16.94 -10.94
N LEU A 252 -24.36 16.13 -11.88
CA LEU A 252 -23.03 16.27 -12.51
C LEU A 252 -23.12 16.78 -13.96
N HIS A 253 -24.26 17.31 -14.41
CA HIS A 253 -24.43 17.79 -15.79
C HIS A 253 -23.43 18.89 -16.20
N THR A 254 -22.95 19.70 -15.24
CA THR A 254 -21.92 20.73 -15.47
C THR A 254 -20.49 20.19 -15.42
N LEU A 255 -20.28 18.97 -14.90
CA LEU A 255 -18.95 18.43 -14.59
C LEU A 255 -18.06 18.36 -15.82
N LYS A 256 -18.62 18.00 -16.99
CA LYS A 256 -17.88 18.01 -18.25
C LYS A 256 -17.25 19.38 -18.53
N ARG A 257 -18.03 20.46 -18.40
CA ARG A 257 -17.54 21.82 -18.64
C ARG A 257 -16.53 22.23 -17.57
N ALA A 258 -16.79 21.90 -16.31
CA ALA A 258 -15.87 22.20 -15.21
C ALA A 258 -14.50 21.52 -15.41
N ILE A 259 -14.47 20.25 -15.83
CA ILE A 259 -13.22 19.53 -16.08
C ILE A 259 -12.44 20.16 -17.24
N HIS A 260 -13.10 20.56 -18.32
CA HIS A 260 -12.42 21.27 -19.41
C HIS A 260 -11.85 22.61 -18.96
N LYS A 261 -12.59 23.39 -18.16
CA LYS A 261 -12.13 24.67 -17.60
C LYS A 261 -10.94 24.49 -16.67
N ILE A 262 -11.01 23.53 -15.75
CA ILE A 262 -9.91 23.19 -14.84
C ILE A 262 -8.69 22.72 -15.63
N PHE A 263 -8.89 21.92 -16.67
CA PHE A 263 -7.80 21.44 -17.51
C PHE A 263 -7.09 22.60 -18.22
N SER A 264 -7.84 23.54 -18.80
CA SER A 264 -7.25 24.73 -19.42
C SER A 264 -6.58 25.65 -18.41
N GLU A 265 -7.15 25.84 -17.22
CA GLU A 265 -6.57 26.76 -16.22
C GLU A 265 -5.31 26.19 -15.57
N ILE A 266 -5.29 24.91 -15.22
CA ILE A 266 -4.18 24.29 -14.49
C ILE A 266 -3.01 23.96 -15.43
N PHE A 267 -3.30 23.50 -16.65
CA PHE A 267 -2.29 22.92 -17.53
C PHE A 267 -1.84 23.85 -18.67
N HIS A 268 -2.25 25.12 -18.69
CA HIS A 268 -1.96 26.07 -19.79
C HIS A 268 -0.47 26.22 -20.14
N ASP A 269 0.43 26.13 -19.16
CA ASP A 269 1.88 26.27 -19.38
C ASP A 269 2.63 24.93 -19.29
N THR A 270 1.92 23.82 -19.45
CA THR A 270 2.52 22.47 -19.37
C THR A 270 2.45 21.76 -20.71
N ILE A 271 3.30 20.73 -20.88
CA ILE A 271 3.30 19.82 -22.04
C ILE A 271 1.92 19.14 -22.22
N ALA A 272 1.07 19.13 -21.19
CA ALA A 272 -0.29 18.60 -21.27
C ALA A 272 -1.27 19.45 -22.10
N THR A 273 -0.91 20.69 -22.49
CA THR A 273 -1.68 21.49 -23.46
C THR A 273 -1.81 20.81 -24.81
N ASP A 274 -0.78 20.08 -25.24
CA ASP A 274 -0.77 19.34 -26.50
C ASP A 274 -1.67 18.09 -26.49
N LEU A 275 -2.23 17.74 -25.32
CA LEU A 275 -3.15 16.62 -25.17
C LEU A 275 -4.58 17.05 -25.49
N ARG A 276 -5.20 16.34 -26.43
CA ARG A 276 -6.64 16.45 -26.68
C ARG A 276 -7.40 15.75 -25.55
N LEU A 277 -7.91 16.52 -24.58
CA LEU A 277 -8.80 15.99 -23.55
C LEU A 277 -10.20 15.71 -24.14
N ILE A 278 -10.68 14.47 -24.00
CA ILE A 278 -12.04 14.06 -24.35
C ILE A 278 -12.74 13.62 -23.07
N VAL A 279 -13.67 14.46 -22.59
CA VAL A 279 -14.51 14.14 -21.44
C VAL A 279 -15.85 13.60 -21.92
N GLY A 280 -16.06 12.30 -21.71
CA GLY A 280 -17.30 11.58 -22.02
C GLY A 280 -18.05 11.17 -20.76
N HIS A 281 -19.34 10.91 -20.89
CA HIS A 281 -20.08 10.17 -19.88
C HIS A 281 -20.42 8.78 -20.43
N ARG A 282 -20.38 7.75 -19.58
CA ARG A 282 -20.89 6.42 -19.93
C ARG A 282 -22.31 6.29 -19.37
N ASN A 283 -23.30 6.26 -20.26
CA ASN A 283 -24.58 5.63 -19.94
C ASN A 283 -24.43 4.16 -20.29
N HIS A 284 -24.23 3.29 -19.30
CA HIS A 284 -24.38 1.87 -19.55
C HIS A 284 -25.86 1.64 -19.88
N ARG A 285 -26.19 1.09 -21.05
CA ARG A 285 -27.59 0.72 -21.36
C ARG A 285 -28.21 -0.25 -20.33
N ASN A 286 -27.38 -0.89 -19.49
CA ASN A 286 -27.78 -1.82 -18.44
C ASN A 286 -27.84 -1.22 -17.02
N THR A 287 -27.51 0.05 -16.79
CA THR A 287 -27.57 0.62 -15.42
C THR A 287 -28.99 0.85 -14.92
N GLY A 288 -30.03 0.67 -15.75
CA GLY A 288 -31.42 0.59 -15.30
C GLY A 288 -31.75 -0.67 -14.50
N HIS A 289 -30.93 -1.74 -14.62
CA HIS A 289 -31.19 -3.04 -14.00
C HIS A 289 -30.22 -3.41 -12.85
N GLU A 290 -29.26 -2.56 -12.52
CA GLU A 290 -28.29 -2.80 -11.43
C GLU A 290 -28.57 -1.99 -10.16
N LEU A 291 -29.77 -1.41 -10.05
CA LEU A 291 -30.36 -1.17 -8.73
C LEU A 291 -30.87 -2.53 -8.21
N VAL A 292 -30.29 -2.98 -7.11
CA VAL A 292 -30.62 -4.18 -6.33
C VAL A 292 -32.10 -4.60 -6.47
N GLN A 293 -32.38 -5.54 -7.39
CA GLN A 293 -33.63 -6.29 -7.45
C GLN A 293 -33.40 -7.79 -7.63
N LYS A 294 -32.29 -8.33 -7.11
CA LYS A 294 -32.25 -9.77 -6.86
C LYS A 294 -33.03 -10.03 -5.58
N ARG A 295 -34.34 -10.33 -5.69
CA ARG A 295 -35.01 -11.11 -4.64
C ARG A 295 -34.12 -12.33 -4.36
N PRO A 296 -33.80 -12.63 -3.10
CA PRO A 296 -33.04 -13.84 -2.78
C PRO A 296 -33.74 -15.06 -3.37
N HIS A 297 -32.95 -16.04 -3.80
CA HIS A 297 -33.45 -17.26 -4.42
C HIS A 297 -34.50 -17.92 -3.48
N PRO A 298 -35.65 -18.42 -3.99
CA PRO A 298 -36.76 -18.91 -3.16
C PRO A 298 -36.39 -20.00 -2.15
N THR A 299 -35.29 -20.72 -2.40
CA THR A 299 -34.73 -21.72 -1.48
C THR A 299 -34.21 -21.12 -0.18
N MET A 300 -33.83 -19.83 -0.16
CA MET A 300 -33.41 -19.11 1.06
C MET A 300 -34.58 -18.51 1.83
N LEU A 301 -35.81 -18.60 1.30
CA LEU A 301 -37.03 -18.08 1.92
C LEU A 301 -37.93 -19.18 2.50
N LYS A 302 -37.52 -20.45 2.42
CA LYS A 302 -38.27 -21.53 3.08
C LYS A 302 -38.00 -21.46 4.59
N PRO A 303 -39.03 -21.36 5.45
CA PRO A 303 -38.82 -21.50 6.88
C PRO A 303 -38.29 -22.91 7.15
N THR A 304 -37.15 -23.00 7.82
CA THR A 304 -36.71 -24.23 8.47
C THR A 304 -37.82 -24.67 9.44
N PRO A 305 -38.33 -25.90 9.37
CA PRO A 305 -39.20 -26.40 10.43
C PRO A 305 -38.40 -26.38 11.73
N LEU A 306 -38.91 -25.67 12.72
CA LEU A 306 -38.38 -25.70 14.07
C LEU A 306 -38.51 -27.13 14.63
N PRO A 307 -37.56 -27.58 15.46
CA PRO A 307 -37.59 -28.89 16.10
C PRO A 307 -38.78 -29.05 17.06
#